data_AF-A0A5J5IGH6-F1
#
_entry.id   AF-A0A5J5IGH6-F1
#
_cell.length_a   1.000
_cell.length_b   1.000
_cell.length_c   1.000
_cell.angle_alpha   90.00
_cell.angle_beta   90.00
_cell.angle_gamma   90.00
#
_symmetry.space_group_name_H-M   'P 1'
#
loop_
_entity.id
_entity.type
_entity.pdbx_description
1 polymer ?
#
loop_
_entity_poly.entity_id
_entity_poly.type
_entity_poly.pdbx_seq_one_letter_code
_entity_poly.pdbx_strand_id
1 'polypeptide(L)'
;MEEEYLTLQTIFDIVKNDANPQTYLCSAREIILRQFNGWDVIQQHLQLLAEKEFVVVKQLDKIAISITQSGIDRVKAASSHHGPLYGVANKIN
;
A
#
# COMPACT_ATOMS: atom_id res chain seq x y z
N MET A 1 -5.74 -13.08 -3.53
CA MET A 1 -5.74 -11.62 -3.65
C MET A 1 -4.77 -11.26 -4.75
N GLU A 2 -5.14 -10.38 -5.67
CA GLU A 2 -4.20 -9.89 -6.71
C GLU A 2 -3.02 -9.20 -6.01
N GLU A 3 -1.79 -9.43 -6.49
CA GLU A 3 -0.55 -9.07 -5.78
C GLU A 3 -0.39 -7.55 -5.60
N GLU A 4 -0.98 -6.74 -6.48
CA GLU A 4 -0.97 -5.29 -6.37
C GLU A 4 -1.77 -4.79 -5.15
N TYR A 5 -2.79 -5.53 -4.69
CA TYR A 5 -3.50 -5.13 -3.47
C TYR A 5 -2.66 -5.32 -2.21
N LEU A 6 -1.65 -6.21 -2.23
CA LEU A 6 -0.67 -6.27 -1.14
C LEU A 6 0.20 -5.02 -1.12
N THR A 7 0.48 -4.44 -2.29
CA THR A 7 1.15 -3.14 -2.42
C THR A 7 0.29 -2.01 -1.91
N LEU A 8 -1.01 -1.99 -2.24
CA LEU A 8 -1.95 -1.03 -1.70
C LEU A 8 -2.05 -1.11 -0.16
N GLN A 9 -2.15 -2.34 0.38
CA GLN A 9 -2.17 -2.59 1.82
C GLN A 9 -0.89 -2.08 2.49
N THR A 10 0.27 -2.33 1.88
CA THR A 10 1.57 -1.86 2.38
C THR A 10 1.62 -0.33 2.43
N ILE A 11 1.15 0.35 1.37
CA ILE A 11 1.08 1.81 1.32
C ILE A 11 0.16 2.32 2.44
N PHE A 12 -1.02 1.72 2.60
CA PHE A 12 -1.92 2.07 3.69
C PHE A 12 -1.26 1.88 5.07
N ASP A 13 -0.56 0.77 5.30
CA ASP A 13 0.12 0.49 6.56
C ASP A 13 1.24 1.48 6.89
N ILE A 14 1.88 2.08 5.89
CA ILE A 14 2.85 3.17 6.08
C ILE A 14 2.15 4.42 6.62
N VAL A 15 0.98 4.76 6.07
CA VAL A 15 0.34 6.07 6.30
C VAL A 15 -0.81 6.06 7.30
N LYS A 16 -1.30 4.89 7.75
CA LYS A 16 -2.53 4.76 8.56
C LYS A 16 -2.51 5.50 9.91
N ASN A 17 -1.32 5.81 10.44
CA ASN A 17 -1.15 6.53 11.69
C ASN A 17 -0.94 8.04 11.49
N ASP A 18 -0.86 8.51 10.23
CA ASP A 18 -0.77 9.93 9.90
C ASP A 18 -2.14 10.60 10.07
N ALA A 19 -2.16 11.86 10.50
CA ALA A 19 -3.40 12.61 10.66
C ALA A 19 -4.10 12.89 9.31
N ASN A 20 -3.33 12.95 8.22
CA ASN A 20 -3.80 13.17 6.85
C ASN A 20 -3.11 12.20 5.87
N PRO A 21 -3.50 10.90 5.87
CA PRO A 21 -2.82 9.85 5.09
C PRO A 21 -2.69 10.13 3.59
N GLN A 22 -3.65 10.86 3.02
CA GLN A 22 -3.69 11.20 1.59
C GLN A 22 -2.65 12.26 1.19
N THR A 23 -2.13 13.01 2.16
CA THR A 23 -1.11 14.04 1.92
C THR A 23 0.31 13.50 2.06
N TYR A 24 0.46 12.31 2.64
CA TYR A 24 1.74 11.65 2.81
C TYR A 24 2.29 11.20 1.46
N LEU A 25 3.56 11.52 1.21
CA LEU A 25 4.28 11.15 -0.01
C LEU A 25 5.23 9.99 0.31
N CYS A 26 4.74 8.77 0.18
CA CYS A 26 5.55 7.56 0.31
C CYS A 26 6.61 7.56 -0.79
N SER A 27 7.86 7.29 -0.42
CA SER A 27 8.92 7.01 -1.38
C SER A 27 8.89 5.55 -1.83
N ALA A 28 9.40 5.29 -3.04
CA ALA A 28 9.65 3.93 -3.53
C ALA A 28 10.41 3.07 -2.50
N ARG A 29 11.42 3.65 -1.83
CA ARG A 29 12.24 2.98 -0.83
C ARG A 29 11.43 2.46 0.35
N GLU A 30 10.45 3.21 0.82
CA GLU A 30 9.63 2.81 1.97
C GLU A 30 8.74 1.61 1.67
N ILE A 31 8.28 1.50 0.42
CA ILE A 31 7.50 0.36 -0.06
C ILE A 31 8.42 -0.87 -0.19
N ILE A 32 9.57 -0.71 -0.86
CA ILE A 32 10.57 -1.79 -1.05
C ILE A 32 11.02 -2.38 0.29
N LEU A 33 11.21 -1.54 1.32
CA LEU A 33 11.64 -2.02 2.64
C LEU A 33 10.60 -2.89 3.38
N ARG A 34 9.35 -2.93 2.91
CA ARG A 34 8.23 -3.64 3.55
C ARG A 34 7.71 -4.81 2.72
N GLN A 35 8.28 -5.06 1.54
CA GLN A 35 7.90 -6.14 0.65
C GLN A 35 9.12 -6.91 0.17
N PHE A 36 8.94 -8.18 -0.17
CA PHE A 36 10.01 -9.01 -0.75
C PHE A 36 10.12 -8.90 -2.28
N ASN A 37 9.34 -7.99 -2.89
CA ASN A 37 9.33 -7.75 -4.33
C ASN A 37 10.39 -6.71 -4.73
N GLY A 38 10.97 -6.88 -5.91
CA GLY A 38 11.85 -5.88 -6.52
C GLY A 38 11.09 -4.63 -7.00
N TRP A 39 11.82 -3.55 -7.24
CA TRP A 39 11.22 -2.28 -7.68
C TRP A 39 10.41 -2.40 -8.97
N ASP A 40 10.85 -3.19 -9.94
CA ASP A 40 10.14 -3.33 -11.22
C ASP A 40 8.72 -3.89 -11.04
N VAL A 41 8.55 -4.86 -10.13
CA VAL A 41 7.25 -5.45 -9.80
C VAL A 41 6.38 -4.45 -9.04
N ILE A 42 6.97 -3.75 -8.05
CA ILE A 42 6.26 -2.69 -7.31
C ILE A 42 5.78 -1.60 -8.26
N GLN A 43 6.60 -1.22 -9.23
CA GLN A 43 6.24 -0.20 -10.22
C GLN A 43 5.05 -0.65 -11.10
N GLN A 44 5.02 -1.92 -11.53
CA GLN A 44 3.87 -2.49 -12.24
C GLN A 44 2.60 -2.47 -11.38
N HIS A 45 2.71 -2.87 -10.10
CA HIS A 45 1.58 -2.77 -9.16
C HIS A 45 1.09 -1.34 -8.99
N LEU A 46 2.00 -0.37 -8.87
CA LEU A 46 1.66 1.05 -8.74
C LEU A 46 0.94 1.59 -9.99
N GLN A 47 1.32 1.14 -11.19
CA GLN A 47 0.61 1.48 -12.42
C GLN A 47 -0.84 0.95 -12.40
N LEU A 48 -1.02 -0.33 -12.10
CA LEU A 48 -2.36 -0.94 -12.00
C LEU A 48 -3.23 -0.29 -10.93
N LEU A 49 -2.64 0.07 -9.78
CA LEU A 49 -3.35 0.76 -8.70
C LEU A 49 -3.71 2.21 -9.08
N ALA A 50 -2.87 2.89 -9.87
CA ALA A 50 -3.13 4.23 -10.36
C ALA A 50 -4.25 4.24 -11.40
N GLU A 51 -4.29 3.25 -12.30
CA GLU A 51 -5.41 3.05 -13.24
C GLU A 51 -6.75 2.84 -12.52
N LYS A 52 -6.72 2.19 -11.35
CA LYS A 52 -7.88 1.99 -10.46
C LYS A 52 -8.15 3.19 -9.55
N GLU A 53 -7.43 4.29 -9.70
CA GLU A 53 -7.49 5.51 -8.88
C GLU A 53 -7.25 5.29 -7.37
N PHE A 54 -6.59 4.19 -6.97
CA PHE A 54 -6.30 3.88 -5.57
C PHE A 54 -5.05 4.55 -5.03
N VAL A 55 -4.14 4.94 -5.92
CA VAL A 55 -2.94 5.71 -5.60
C VAL A 55 -2.71 6.77 -6.67
N VAL A 56 -1.98 7.81 -6.30
CA VAL A 56 -1.43 8.78 -7.25
C VAL A 56 0.09 8.64 -7.23
N VAL A 57 0.69 8.40 -8.39
CA VAL A 57 2.13 8.38 -8.59
C VAL A 57 2.55 9.73 -9.16
N LYS A 58 3.41 10.45 -8.44
CA LYS A 58 3.94 11.76 -8.82
C LYS A 58 5.43 11.62 -9.13
N GLN A 59 5.84 12.19 -10.26
CA GLN A 59 7.24 12.35 -10.60
C GLN A 59 7.65 13.78 -10.22
N LEU A 60 8.28 13.92 -9.05
CA LEU A 60 8.89 15.16 -8.59
C LEU A 60 10.41 15.07 -8.85
N ASP A 61 11.27 15.38 -7.87
CA ASP A 61 12.70 15.04 -7.94
C ASP A 61 12.96 13.52 -7.81
N LYS A 62 11.99 12.82 -7.21
CA LYS A 62 11.92 11.36 -7.07
C LYS A 62 10.48 10.91 -7.25
N ILE A 63 10.29 9.61 -7.45
CA ILE A 63 8.95 9.02 -7.45
C ILE A 63 8.36 9.12 -6.05
N ALA A 64 7.19 9.75 -5.97
CA ALA A 64 6.40 9.92 -4.75
C ALA A 64 5.01 9.31 -4.97
N ILE A 65 4.51 8.58 -3.98
CA ILE A 65 3.24 7.87 -4.03
C ILE A 65 2.34 8.37 -2.90
N SER A 66 1.13 8.80 -3.21
CA SER A 66 0.11 9.11 -2.21
C SER A 66 -1.10 8.21 -2.38
N ILE A 67 -1.66 7.68 -1.29
CA ILE A 67 -2.92 6.92 -1.34
C ILE A 67 -4.11 7.86 -1.53
N THR A 68 -5.12 7.43 -2.29
CA THR A 68 -6.37 8.18 -2.46
C THR A 68 -7.40 7.76 -1.41
N GLN A 69 -8.54 8.47 -1.36
CA GLN A 69 -9.64 8.05 -0.48
C GLN A 69 -10.21 6.69 -0.92
N SER A 70 -10.39 6.48 -2.23
CA SER A 70 -10.87 5.20 -2.77
C SER A 70 -9.91 4.05 -2.47
N GLY A 71 -8.59 4.30 -2.46
CA GLY A 71 -7.59 3.31 -2.04
C GLY A 71 -7.73 2.93 -0.56
N ILE A 72 -7.93 3.91 0.32
CA ILE A 72 -8.19 3.68 1.75
C ILE A 72 -9.49 2.87 1.94
N ASP A 73 -10.56 3.28 1.26
CA ASP A 73 -11.86 2.63 1.37
C ASP A 73 -11.80 1.18 0.88
N ARG A 74 -11.04 0.92 -0.19
CA ARG A 74 -10.81 -0.44 -0.72
C ARG A 74 -10.13 -1.34 0.29
N VAL A 75 -9.08 -0.86 0.96
CA VAL A 75 -8.35 -1.58 2.00
C VAL A 75 -9.27 -1.88 3.18
N LYS A 76 -9.99 -0.86 3.66
CA LYS A 76 -10.94 -1.01 4.78
C LYS A 76 -12.05 -2.01 4.46
N ALA A 77 -12.63 -1.95 3.27
CA ALA A 77 -13.67 -2.88 2.83
C ALA A 77 -13.18 -4.33 2.76
N ALA A 78 -11.92 -4.56 2.39
CA ALA A 78 -11.30 -5.88 2.39
C ALA A 78 -11.09 -6.42 3.82
N SER A 79 -10.67 -5.56 4.76
CA SER A 79 -10.53 -5.93 6.18
C SER A 79 -11.86 -6.14 6.91
N SER A 80 -12.95 -5.51 6.46
CA SER A 80 -14.27 -5.69 7.09
C SER A 80 -14.96 -7.02 6.71
N HIS A 81 -14.52 -7.68 5.64
CA HIS A 81 -15.06 -8.97 5.19
C HIS A 81 -14.21 -10.17 5.60
N HIS A 82 -13.07 -9.95 6.27
CA HIS A 82 -12.21 -11.02 6.74
C HIS A 82 -11.56 -10.59 8.06
N GLY A 83 -11.80 -11.36 9.13
CA GLY A 83 -11.13 -11.18 10.42
C GLY A 83 -9.60 -11.09 10.28
N PRO A 84 -8.90 -10.52 11.27
CA PRO A 84 -7.57 -9.94 11.12
C PRO A 84 -6.57 -10.93 10.53
N LEU A 85 -6.26 -10.77 9.25
CA LEU A 85 -5.10 -11.39 8.62
C LEU A 85 -3.90 -10.48 8.88
N TYR A 86 -3.34 -10.56 10.08
CA TYR A 86 -1.94 -10.38 10.44
C TYR A 86 -1.86 -10.30 11.97
N GLY A 87 -1.68 -11.47 12.60
CA GLY A 87 -1.59 -11.54 14.06
C GLY A 87 -1.58 -12.96 14.62
N VAL A 88 -0.64 -13.81 14.21
CA VAL A 88 -0.08 -14.82 15.12
C VAL A 88 1.34 -15.17 14.66
N ALA A 89 2.29 -14.42 15.19
CA ALA A 89 3.62 -14.94 15.41
C ALA A 89 3.52 -16.15 16.35
N ASN A 90 4.06 -17.28 15.87
CA ASN A 90 4.73 -18.33 16.62
C ASN A 90 4.26 -18.58 18.08
N LYS A 91 3.48 -19.65 18.30
CA LYS A 91 3.52 -20.38 19.58
C LYS A 91 3.93 -21.82 19.31
N ILE A 92 5.24 -22.03 19.42
CA ILE A 92 5.88 -23.29 19.78
C ILE A 92 5.47 -23.62 21.22
N ASN A 93 4.74 -24.71 21.42
CA ASN A 93 4.93 -25.64 22.54
C ASN A 93 4.32 -27.00 22.20
#